data_AF-A0A847N848-F1
#
_entry.id   AF-A0A847N848-F1
#
_cell.length_a   1.000
_cell.length_b   1.000
_cell.length_c   1.000
_cell.angle_alpha   90.00
_cell.angle_beta   90.00
_cell.angle_gamma   90.00
#
_symmetry.space_group_name_H-M   'P 1'
#
loop_
_entity.id
_entity.type
_entity.pdbx_description
1 polymer ?
#
loop_
_entity_poly.entity_id
_entity_poly.type
_entity_poly.pdbx_seq_one_letter_code
_entity_poly.pdbx_strand_id
1 'polypeptide(L)'
;QDEIVEVLSTLGIMSEDAARTWCEKAVDTYSLSIEKFANLVRKYCESRGKNHHVVFLVDEIGQYIAGDTRLMLNLQTVTEDLGTACGGKAWVIVTSQQDIDSVVSVKGNDFSKIQGRFDTRLSLSSANVDEVIRKRILAKTGTAMDTLRLLYDQKEAVIKNLITFTDEVEKKLYKDREEFASVYPFIPYQFNLLGQVLTAIRTHGASGKHLAEGERSMIALFKESAMRFMNDSEGIIVPFNIFYNALDKFIDHTHRIVIKQAEENSRLQPLDVELLKVLFMIKYVKEIKANVENLTTLMVSKIDEDRIALRKQVEDSLNRLIKQTLVQKNGDIYMFLTNEEQDINKAIQNETVELGEIINEVSSIVFQELIKEPKYRYNARYNFPYNQIVDDRYFKNNQSADIGVRIITPYSDTDYNTEMLRMLSAQENNVFVHLPNDATFLDEITEMLKIGKFITKQGVSLAKTFENIKRAKEDERIEKKQRIRIFIEDAIKNADIYVNGDKANIASKDPASRINEALGKLVNTRYNKLSYMETAPSLSDIDGIFRMSNQMTLGNFEDKVANKLALDDVLGAIELASVRHAKTSMKSLIDRFSAAPYGFIELDV
;
A
#
# COMPACT_ATOMS: atom_id res chain seq x y z
N GLN A 1 -47.59 -2.01 -53.42
CA GLN A 1 -47.74 -2.54 -54.79
C GLN A 1 -48.43 -1.50 -55.66
N ASP A 2 -49.59 -0.99 -55.25
CA ASP A 2 -50.32 0.04 -56.01
C ASP A 2 -49.53 1.34 -56.22
N GLU A 3 -48.77 1.83 -55.24
CA GLU A 3 -47.91 3.03 -55.42
C GLU A 3 -46.80 2.85 -56.47
N ILE A 4 -46.23 1.64 -56.59
CA ILE A 4 -45.18 1.34 -57.59
C ILE A 4 -45.79 1.24 -59.00
N VAL A 5 -46.98 0.65 -59.10
CA VAL A 5 -47.76 0.54 -60.34
C VAL A 5 -48.14 1.93 -60.85
N GLU A 6 -48.60 2.82 -59.95
CA GLU A 6 -48.97 4.19 -60.26
C GLU A 6 -47.77 5.02 -60.74
N VAL A 7 -46.61 4.89 -60.08
CA VAL A 7 -45.38 5.60 -60.50
C VAL A 7 -44.88 5.10 -61.87
N LEU A 8 -44.88 3.79 -62.12
CA LEU A 8 -44.40 3.22 -63.39
C LEU A 8 -45.33 3.52 -64.57
N SER A 9 -46.64 3.61 -64.34
CA SER A 9 -47.61 4.00 -65.36
C SER A 9 -47.54 5.50 -65.67
N THR A 10 -47.38 6.33 -64.63
CA THR A 10 -47.29 7.80 -64.76
C THR A 10 -46.00 8.23 -65.46
N LEU A 11 -44.89 7.50 -65.25
CA LEU A 11 -43.63 7.73 -65.96
C LEU A 11 -43.62 7.21 -67.40
N GLY A 12 -44.70 6.58 -67.88
CA GLY A 12 -44.84 6.09 -69.25
C GLY A 12 -43.94 4.89 -69.60
N ILE A 13 -43.38 4.22 -68.59
CA ILE A 13 -42.44 3.11 -68.78
C ILE A 13 -43.18 1.84 -69.20
N MET A 14 -44.42 1.64 -68.71
CA MET A 14 -45.30 0.52 -69.05
C MET A 14 -46.77 0.83 -68.70
N SER A 15 -47.74 0.11 -69.28
CA SER A 15 -49.16 0.29 -68.96
C SER A 15 -49.49 -0.21 -67.54
N GLU A 16 -50.59 0.27 -66.95
CA GLU A 16 -51.01 -0.09 -65.58
C GLU A 16 -51.18 -1.61 -65.40
N ASP A 17 -51.81 -2.28 -66.37
CA ASP A 17 -51.95 -3.75 -66.37
C ASP A 17 -50.59 -4.47 -66.49
N ALA A 18 -49.67 -3.93 -67.29
CA ALA A 18 -48.32 -4.47 -67.41
C ALA A 18 -47.49 -4.23 -66.14
N ALA A 19 -47.67 -3.09 -65.46
CA ALA A 19 -47.04 -2.78 -64.19
C ALA A 19 -47.59 -3.64 -63.05
N ARG A 20 -48.90 -3.90 -62.99
CA ARG A 20 -49.51 -4.84 -62.03
C ARG A 20 -48.98 -6.25 -62.25
N THR A 21 -48.99 -6.73 -63.48
CA THR A 21 -48.48 -8.07 -63.85
C THR A 21 -46.97 -8.19 -63.59
N TRP A 22 -46.20 -7.12 -63.85
CA TRP A 22 -44.78 -7.06 -63.53
C TRP A 22 -44.55 -7.07 -62.03
N CYS A 23 -45.31 -6.30 -61.23
CA CYS A 23 -45.22 -6.32 -59.77
C CYS A 23 -45.58 -7.70 -59.19
N GLU A 24 -46.65 -8.34 -59.67
CA GLU A 24 -47.05 -9.69 -59.23
C GLU A 24 -45.96 -10.72 -59.56
N LYS A 25 -45.41 -10.69 -60.78
CA LYS A 25 -44.30 -11.58 -61.17
C LYS A 25 -42.96 -11.22 -60.52
N ALA A 26 -42.72 -9.95 -60.23
CA ALA A 26 -41.47 -9.49 -59.62
C ALA A 26 -41.38 -9.92 -58.15
N VAL A 27 -42.51 -10.01 -57.45
CA VAL A 27 -42.58 -10.51 -56.06
C VAL A 27 -42.30 -12.02 -56.01
N ASP A 28 -42.82 -12.79 -56.97
CA ASP A 28 -42.64 -14.26 -56.98
C ASP A 28 -41.30 -14.74 -57.59
N THR A 29 -40.61 -13.92 -58.38
CA THR A 29 -39.40 -14.37 -59.13
C THR A 29 -38.09 -13.76 -58.63
N TYR A 30 -38.11 -12.93 -57.58
CA TYR A 30 -36.88 -12.37 -57.03
C TYR A 30 -36.21 -13.33 -56.03
N SER A 31 -35.68 -14.45 -56.55
CA SER A 31 -34.71 -15.25 -55.82
C SER A 31 -33.35 -14.55 -55.84
N LEU A 32 -33.00 -13.90 -54.73
CA LEU A 32 -31.66 -13.34 -54.54
C LEU A 32 -30.69 -14.49 -54.22
N SER A 33 -30.10 -15.07 -55.27
CA SER A 33 -28.96 -15.98 -55.09
C SER A 33 -27.70 -15.18 -54.78
N ILE A 34 -26.73 -15.84 -54.13
CA ILE A 34 -25.43 -15.25 -53.79
C ILE A 34 -24.73 -14.71 -55.06
N GLU A 35 -24.78 -15.47 -56.14
CA GLU A 35 -24.22 -15.08 -57.45
C GLU A 35 -24.92 -13.84 -58.05
N LYS A 36 -26.25 -13.76 -57.96
CA LYS A 36 -27.00 -12.58 -58.44
C LYS A 36 -26.65 -11.36 -57.61
N PHE A 37 -26.52 -11.52 -56.28
CA PHE A 37 -26.09 -10.47 -55.38
C PHE A 37 -24.69 -9.95 -55.72
N ALA A 38 -23.71 -10.85 -55.89
CA ALA A 38 -22.34 -10.46 -56.25
C ALA A 38 -22.26 -9.73 -57.59
N ASN A 39 -23.03 -10.17 -58.60
CA ASN A 39 -23.15 -9.48 -59.88
C ASN A 39 -23.80 -8.10 -59.76
N LEU A 40 -24.75 -7.93 -58.83
CA LEU A 40 -25.40 -6.65 -58.57
C LEU A 40 -24.40 -5.66 -57.95
N VAL A 41 -23.61 -6.11 -56.98
CA VAL A 41 -22.52 -5.31 -56.38
C VAL A 41 -21.47 -4.94 -57.44
N ARG A 42 -21.08 -5.87 -58.32
CA ARG A 42 -20.16 -5.58 -59.43
C ARG A 42 -20.70 -4.46 -60.32
N LYS A 43 -21.94 -4.59 -60.80
CA LYS A 43 -22.59 -3.57 -61.65
C LYS A 43 -22.64 -2.21 -60.95
N TYR A 44 -22.93 -2.21 -59.65
CA TYR A 44 -22.93 -0.99 -58.86
C TYR A 44 -21.54 -0.35 -58.81
N CYS A 45 -20.49 -1.13 -58.50
CA CYS A 45 -19.10 -0.66 -58.49
C CYS A 45 -18.67 -0.09 -59.85
N GLU A 46 -19.04 -0.75 -60.95
CA GLU A 46 -18.74 -0.29 -62.32
C GLU A 46 -19.46 1.03 -62.65
N SER A 47 -20.70 1.21 -62.20
CA SER A 47 -21.50 2.42 -62.46
C SER A 47 -20.97 3.68 -61.76
N ARG A 48 -20.21 3.52 -60.66
CA ARG A 48 -19.69 4.63 -59.84
C ARG A 48 -18.28 5.09 -60.22
N GLY A 49 -17.64 4.43 -61.20
CA GLY A 49 -16.32 4.81 -61.74
C GLY A 49 -15.18 3.85 -61.38
N LYS A 50 -13.96 4.13 -61.87
CA LYS A 50 -12.83 3.18 -61.85
C LYS A 50 -12.33 2.81 -60.45
N ASN A 51 -12.47 3.69 -59.44
CA ASN A 51 -11.89 3.52 -58.10
C ASN A 51 -12.95 3.45 -56.97
N HIS A 52 -14.17 3.00 -57.27
CA HIS A 52 -15.21 2.84 -56.26
C HIS A 52 -15.08 1.48 -55.54
N HIS A 53 -15.15 1.49 -54.22
CA HIS A 53 -15.11 0.31 -53.37
C HIS A 53 -16.34 0.27 -52.47
N VAL A 54 -16.88 -0.91 -52.24
CA VAL A 54 -18.01 -1.16 -51.32
C VAL A 54 -17.50 -1.98 -50.14
N VAL A 55 -17.77 -1.50 -48.93
CA VAL A 55 -17.40 -2.21 -47.71
C VAL A 55 -18.68 -2.65 -46.99
N PHE A 56 -18.83 -3.94 -46.81
CA PHE A 56 -19.86 -4.55 -45.99
C PHE A 56 -19.32 -4.75 -44.58
N LEU A 57 -19.94 -4.10 -43.59
CA LEU A 57 -19.63 -4.25 -42.17
C LEU A 57 -20.75 -5.06 -41.53
N VAL A 58 -20.46 -6.27 -41.05
CA VAL A 58 -21.44 -7.17 -40.43
C VAL A 58 -21.06 -7.40 -38.97
N ASP A 59 -21.90 -6.91 -38.07
CA ASP A 59 -21.63 -6.97 -36.63
C ASP A 59 -22.11 -8.30 -36.02
N GLU A 60 -21.39 -8.80 -35.01
CA GLU A 60 -21.72 -9.95 -34.16
C GLU A 60 -22.09 -11.25 -34.93
N ILE A 61 -21.37 -11.56 -36.00
CA ILE A 61 -21.64 -12.75 -36.84
C ILE A 61 -21.57 -14.06 -36.05
N GLY A 62 -20.77 -14.10 -34.97
CA GLY A 62 -20.68 -15.25 -34.08
C GLY A 62 -22.01 -15.63 -33.44
N GLN A 63 -22.84 -14.65 -33.08
CA GLN A 63 -24.20 -14.89 -32.56
C GLN A 63 -25.15 -15.35 -33.68
N TYR A 64 -25.03 -14.79 -34.88
CA TYR A 64 -25.84 -15.21 -36.02
C TYR A 64 -25.55 -16.67 -36.42
N ILE A 65 -24.29 -17.09 -36.33
CA ILE A 65 -23.88 -18.45 -36.67
C ILE A 65 -24.32 -19.43 -35.59
N ALA A 66 -24.24 -19.11 -34.29
CA ALA A 66 -24.74 -19.90 -33.14
C ALA A 66 -24.54 -21.45 -33.22
N GLY A 67 -23.51 -21.92 -33.94
CA GLY A 67 -23.27 -23.35 -34.17
C GLY A 67 -23.92 -23.97 -35.42
N ASP A 68 -24.65 -23.22 -36.24
CA ASP A 68 -25.12 -23.64 -37.57
C ASP A 68 -24.01 -23.47 -38.63
N THR A 69 -23.43 -24.60 -39.01
CA THR A 69 -22.35 -24.65 -40.00
C THR A 69 -22.79 -24.21 -41.40
N ARG A 70 -24.09 -24.27 -41.72
CA ARG A 70 -24.62 -23.88 -43.04
C ARG A 70 -24.61 -22.37 -43.22
N LEU A 71 -24.90 -21.61 -42.17
CA LEU A 71 -24.88 -20.14 -42.22
C LEU A 71 -23.46 -19.61 -42.43
N MET A 72 -22.46 -20.25 -41.82
CA MET A 72 -21.06 -19.92 -42.06
C MET A 72 -20.64 -20.24 -43.50
N LEU A 73 -21.03 -21.39 -44.04
CA LEU A 73 -20.77 -21.76 -45.44
C LEU A 73 -21.42 -20.77 -46.42
N ASN A 74 -22.64 -20.30 -46.13
CA ASN A 74 -23.30 -19.29 -46.95
C ASN A 74 -22.55 -17.95 -46.91
N LEU A 75 -22.12 -17.49 -45.74
CA LEU A 75 -21.31 -16.28 -45.60
C LEU A 75 -19.99 -16.40 -46.39
N GLN A 76 -19.34 -17.56 -46.31
CA GLN A 76 -18.14 -17.85 -47.08
C GLN A 76 -18.41 -17.74 -48.59
N THR A 77 -19.44 -18.42 -49.09
CA THR A 77 -19.83 -18.35 -50.52
C THR A 77 -20.11 -16.90 -50.94
N VAL A 78 -20.74 -16.09 -50.08
CA VAL A 78 -20.94 -14.66 -50.33
C VAL A 78 -19.62 -13.92 -50.47
N THR A 79 -18.66 -14.14 -49.57
CA THR A 79 -17.35 -13.48 -49.65
C THR A 79 -16.55 -13.89 -50.89
N GLU A 80 -16.62 -15.16 -51.30
CA GLU A 80 -15.91 -15.70 -52.47
C GLU A 80 -16.49 -15.18 -53.78
N ASP A 81 -17.81 -15.20 -53.92
CA ASP A 81 -18.50 -14.69 -55.10
C ASP A 81 -18.29 -13.18 -55.24
N LEU A 82 -18.31 -12.44 -54.13
CA LEU A 82 -17.99 -11.01 -54.13
C LEU A 82 -16.53 -10.75 -54.54
N GLY A 83 -15.58 -11.52 -54.00
CA GLY A 83 -14.16 -11.42 -54.35
C GLY A 83 -13.92 -11.68 -55.84
N THR A 84 -14.54 -12.74 -56.37
CA THR A 84 -14.43 -13.14 -57.77
C THR A 84 -15.12 -12.16 -58.71
N ALA A 85 -16.36 -11.77 -58.43
CA ALA A 85 -17.14 -10.89 -59.29
C ALA A 85 -16.63 -9.44 -59.27
N CYS A 86 -16.21 -8.93 -58.11
CA CYS A 86 -15.83 -7.52 -57.94
C CYS A 86 -14.32 -7.27 -58.06
N GLY A 87 -13.49 -8.32 -58.16
CA GLY A 87 -12.04 -8.19 -58.37
C GLY A 87 -11.33 -7.37 -57.30
N GLY A 88 -11.72 -7.55 -56.03
CA GLY A 88 -11.16 -6.80 -54.88
C GLY A 88 -11.83 -5.46 -54.56
N LYS A 89 -12.86 -5.04 -55.32
CA LYS A 89 -13.61 -3.81 -55.07
C LYS A 89 -14.71 -3.92 -54.00
N ALA A 90 -14.99 -5.14 -53.53
CA ALA A 90 -15.96 -5.40 -52.47
C ALA A 90 -15.25 -6.04 -51.29
N TRP A 91 -15.39 -5.43 -50.11
CA TRP A 91 -14.74 -5.87 -48.87
C TRP A 91 -15.83 -6.30 -47.90
N VAL A 92 -15.60 -7.40 -47.19
CA VAL A 92 -16.52 -7.89 -46.16
C VAL A 92 -15.75 -7.96 -44.85
N ILE A 93 -16.18 -7.19 -43.86
CA ILE A 93 -15.62 -7.14 -42.52
C ILE A 93 -16.69 -7.67 -41.57
N VAL A 94 -16.31 -8.64 -40.75
CA VAL A 94 -17.20 -9.27 -39.77
C VAL A 94 -16.61 -9.13 -38.38
N THR A 95 -17.47 -8.95 -37.37
CA THR A 95 -17.06 -8.91 -35.95
C THR A 95 -17.64 -10.09 -35.18
N SER A 96 -16.98 -10.52 -34.10
CA SER A 96 -17.44 -11.58 -33.18
C SER A 96 -17.06 -11.21 -31.74
N GLN A 97 -17.91 -11.52 -30.76
CA GLN A 97 -17.72 -11.16 -29.34
C GLN A 97 -16.56 -11.91 -28.65
N GLN A 98 -16.21 -13.10 -29.13
CA GLN A 98 -15.05 -13.85 -28.67
C GLN A 98 -14.12 -14.11 -29.84
N ASP A 99 -12.82 -14.32 -29.54
CA ASP A 99 -11.88 -14.89 -30.49
C ASP A 99 -12.56 -16.07 -31.17
N ILE A 100 -12.66 -16.00 -32.49
CA ILE A 100 -13.39 -17.00 -33.28
C ILE A 100 -12.85 -18.41 -32.97
N ASP A 101 -11.57 -18.50 -32.56
CA ASP A 101 -10.87 -19.72 -32.15
C ASP A 101 -11.47 -20.39 -30.89
N SER A 102 -12.04 -19.61 -29.95
CA SER A 102 -12.61 -20.12 -28.69
C SER A 102 -14.03 -20.69 -28.86
N VAL A 103 -14.86 -20.05 -29.69
CA VAL A 103 -16.23 -20.48 -30.02
C VAL A 103 -16.25 -21.75 -30.89
N VAL A 104 -15.19 -21.96 -31.67
CA VAL A 104 -15.10 -22.99 -32.73
C VAL A 104 -14.49 -24.32 -32.26
N SER A 105 -13.90 -24.36 -31.07
CA SER A 105 -13.11 -25.51 -30.58
C SER A 105 -13.90 -26.80 -30.28
N VAL A 106 -15.24 -26.82 -30.39
CA VAL A 106 -16.05 -27.96 -29.95
C VAL A 106 -16.58 -28.88 -31.07
N LYS A 107 -16.52 -28.53 -32.37
CA LYS A 107 -16.98 -29.46 -33.43
C LYS A 107 -16.22 -29.36 -34.77
N GLY A 108 -15.29 -30.31 -34.98
CA GLY A 108 -14.93 -30.83 -36.30
C GLY A 108 -13.86 -30.07 -37.09
N ASN A 109 -12.96 -30.84 -37.72
CA ASN A 109 -11.81 -30.42 -38.55
C ASN A 109 -12.12 -29.52 -39.78
N ASP A 110 -13.37 -29.13 -40.03
CA ASP A 110 -13.76 -28.39 -41.23
C ASP A 110 -13.63 -26.85 -41.09
N PHE A 111 -13.63 -26.30 -39.87
CA PHE A 111 -13.57 -24.85 -39.66
C PHE A 111 -12.18 -24.23 -39.86
N SER A 112 -11.10 -25.00 -39.70
CA SER A 112 -9.72 -24.52 -39.92
C SER A 112 -9.46 -24.14 -41.38
N LYS A 113 -10.13 -24.81 -42.34
CA LYS A 113 -10.07 -24.47 -43.78
C LYS A 113 -10.85 -23.21 -44.15
N ILE A 114 -11.90 -22.89 -43.39
CA ILE A 114 -12.75 -21.71 -43.58
C ILE A 114 -12.07 -20.45 -43.02
N GLN A 115 -11.37 -20.59 -41.88
CA GLN A 115 -10.56 -19.53 -41.30
C GLN A 115 -9.41 -19.06 -42.21
N GLY A 116 -8.79 -19.98 -42.96
CA GLY A 116 -7.71 -19.67 -43.90
C GLY A 116 -8.12 -18.89 -45.15
N ARG A 117 -9.37 -18.42 -45.24
CA ARG A 117 -9.86 -17.51 -46.30
C ARG A 117 -10.15 -16.10 -45.78
N PHE A 118 -10.14 -15.91 -44.45
CA PHE A 118 -10.14 -14.61 -43.78
C PHE A 118 -8.72 -14.30 -43.28
N ASP A 119 -7.79 -14.13 -44.21
CA ASP A 119 -6.35 -13.99 -43.90
C ASP A 119 -6.03 -12.72 -43.09
N THR A 120 -6.87 -11.69 -43.22
CA THR A 120 -6.68 -10.42 -42.50
C THR A 120 -7.47 -10.44 -41.20
N ARG A 121 -6.82 -10.89 -40.12
CA ARG A 121 -7.37 -10.81 -38.77
C ARG A 121 -7.03 -9.46 -38.14
N LEU A 122 -8.04 -8.60 -38.01
CA LEU A 122 -7.94 -7.39 -37.21
C LEU A 122 -8.36 -7.73 -35.78
N SER A 123 -7.38 -8.00 -34.92
CA SER A 123 -7.64 -8.11 -33.49
C SER A 123 -7.93 -6.70 -32.96
N LEU A 124 -9.20 -6.44 -32.68
CA LEU A 124 -9.61 -5.23 -31.97
C LEU A 124 -9.29 -5.43 -30.49
N SER A 125 -8.16 -4.88 -30.04
CA SER A 125 -7.82 -4.91 -28.63
C SER A 125 -8.71 -3.93 -27.87
N SER A 126 -9.14 -4.35 -26.68
CA SER A 126 -9.81 -3.54 -25.66
C SER A 126 -8.99 -2.35 -25.13
N ALA A 127 -7.78 -2.12 -25.65
CA ALA A 127 -6.80 -1.19 -25.09
C ALA A 127 -7.21 0.29 -25.17
N ASN A 128 -8.14 0.68 -26.06
CA ASN A 128 -8.46 2.08 -26.35
C ASN A 128 -9.92 2.46 -26.06
N VAL A 129 -10.50 1.96 -24.96
CA VAL A 129 -11.84 2.40 -24.51
C VAL A 129 -11.88 3.91 -24.26
N ASP A 130 -10.74 4.48 -23.85
CA ASP A 130 -10.60 5.93 -23.64
C ASP A 130 -10.83 6.73 -24.94
N GLU A 131 -10.32 6.28 -26.08
CA GLU A 131 -10.55 6.93 -27.38
C GLU A 131 -12.03 6.92 -27.77
N VAL A 132 -12.72 5.81 -27.50
CA VAL A 132 -14.16 5.67 -27.74
C VAL A 132 -14.94 6.63 -26.85
N ILE A 133 -14.61 6.74 -25.57
CA ILE A 133 -15.25 7.68 -24.64
C ILE A 133 -15.02 9.13 -25.10
N ARG A 134 -13.78 9.49 -25.47
CA ARG A 134 -13.44 10.83 -25.98
C ARG A 134 -14.27 11.20 -27.20
N LYS A 135 -14.36 10.29 -28.19
CA LYS A 135 -15.05 10.56 -29.46
C LYS A 135 -16.56 10.46 -29.39
N ARG A 136 -17.12 9.57 -28.57
CA ARG A 136 -18.58 9.32 -28.53
C ARG A 136 -19.32 10.05 -27.41
N ILE A 137 -18.69 10.20 -26.25
CA ILE A 137 -19.34 10.80 -25.07
C ILE A 137 -18.87 12.24 -24.89
N LEU A 138 -17.57 12.48 -25.04
CA LEU A 138 -16.96 13.76 -24.67
C LEU A 138 -16.71 14.69 -25.86
N ALA A 139 -17.16 14.33 -27.06
CA ALA A 139 -17.02 15.17 -28.24
C ALA A 139 -17.59 16.57 -27.98
N LYS A 140 -16.75 17.59 -28.20
CA LYS A 140 -17.10 18.99 -27.98
C LYS A 140 -17.36 19.71 -29.30
N THR A 141 -18.22 20.71 -29.27
CA THR A 141 -18.33 21.69 -30.36
C THR A 141 -17.04 22.53 -30.43
N GLY A 142 -16.73 23.10 -31.60
CA GLY A 142 -15.52 23.91 -31.78
C GLY A 142 -15.38 25.04 -30.75
N THR A 143 -16.45 25.79 -30.50
CA THR A 143 -16.49 26.89 -29.51
C THR A 143 -16.19 26.41 -28.08
N ALA A 144 -16.79 25.30 -27.66
CA ALA A 144 -16.53 24.68 -26.36
C ALA A 144 -15.07 24.19 -26.24
N MET A 145 -14.49 23.65 -27.31
CA MET A 145 -13.09 23.24 -27.33
C MET A 145 -12.15 24.44 -27.09
N ASP A 146 -12.38 25.55 -27.79
CA ASP A 146 -11.56 26.77 -27.64
C ASP A 146 -11.70 27.39 -26.24
N THR A 147 -12.91 27.33 -25.68
CA THR A 147 -13.17 27.81 -24.31
C THR A 147 -12.40 26.99 -23.27
N LEU A 148 -12.41 25.66 -23.39
CA LEU A 148 -11.68 24.76 -22.50
C LEU A 148 -10.16 24.87 -22.66
N ARG A 149 -9.66 25.09 -23.87
CA ARG A 149 -8.23 25.36 -24.12
C ARG A 149 -7.80 26.64 -23.40
N LEU A 150 -8.59 27.71 -23.52
CA LEU A 150 -8.31 28.98 -22.83
C LEU A 150 -8.36 28.81 -21.31
N LEU A 151 -9.33 28.06 -20.79
CA LEU A 151 -9.44 27.76 -19.36
C LEU A 151 -8.19 27.03 -18.86
N TYR A 152 -7.69 26.04 -19.61
CA TYR A 152 -6.47 25.34 -19.26
C TYR A 152 -5.26 26.28 -19.29
N ASP A 153 -5.09 27.08 -20.35
CA ASP A 153 -3.98 28.02 -20.46
C ASP A 153 -3.96 29.05 -19.30
N GLN A 154 -5.13 29.43 -18.77
CA GLN A 154 -5.25 30.31 -17.61
C GLN A 154 -4.99 29.61 -16.26
N LYS A 155 -5.31 28.32 -16.15
CA LYS A 155 -5.35 27.57 -14.88
C LYS A 155 -4.38 26.40 -14.81
N GLU A 156 -3.47 26.26 -15.76
CA GLU A 156 -2.57 25.10 -15.88
C GLU A 156 -1.81 24.81 -14.57
N ALA A 157 -1.21 25.84 -13.97
CA ALA A 157 -0.47 25.69 -12.72
C ALA A 157 -1.38 25.25 -11.55
N VAL A 158 -2.61 25.74 -11.50
CA VAL A 158 -3.61 25.37 -10.48
C VAL A 158 -4.00 23.90 -10.66
N ILE A 159 -4.33 23.49 -11.89
CA ILE A 159 -4.71 22.10 -12.21
C ILE A 159 -3.58 21.12 -11.86
N LYS A 160 -2.33 21.45 -12.19
CA LYS A 160 -1.17 20.60 -11.87
C LYS A 160 -0.95 20.43 -10.37
N ASN A 161 -1.11 21.49 -9.58
CA ASN A 161 -0.99 21.41 -8.12
C ASN A 161 -2.17 20.69 -7.46
N LEU A 162 -3.35 20.80 -8.05
CA LEU A 162 -4.58 20.18 -7.55
C LEU A 162 -4.50 18.65 -7.61
N ILE A 163 -3.94 18.11 -8.70
CA ILE A 163 -3.91 16.68 -8.99
C ILE A 163 -2.52 16.10 -8.70
N THR A 164 -2.24 15.87 -7.41
CA THR A 164 -0.95 15.31 -6.95
C THR A 164 -1.16 13.93 -6.34
N PHE A 165 -0.30 12.97 -6.70
CA PHE A 165 -0.28 11.62 -6.12
C PHE A 165 1.10 11.34 -5.50
N THR A 166 1.14 10.52 -4.45
CA THR A 166 2.39 10.11 -3.77
C THR A 166 2.77 8.65 -4.06
N ASP A 167 2.15 8.04 -5.07
CA ASP A 167 2.41 6.64 -5.43
C ASP A 167 3.73 6.47 -6.19
N GLU A 168 4.30 5.27 -6.13
CA GLU A 168 5.50 4.90 -6.89
C GLU A 168 5.22 4.76 -8.40
N VAL A 169 3.97 4.44 -8.74
CA VAL A 169 3.51 4.26 -10.13
C VAL A 169 3.03 5.60 -10.68
N GLU A 170 3.68 6.08 -11.74
CA GLU A 170 3.29 7.30 -12.43
C GLU A 170 1.84 7.22 -12.95
N LYS A 171 1.05 8.25 -12.63
CA LYS A 171 -0.34 8.38 -13.09
C LYS A 171 -0.39 9.27 -14.33
N LYS A 172 -1.16 8.86 -15.33
CA LYS A 172 -1.41 9.70 -16.51
C LYS A 172 -2.20 10.94 -16.10
N LEU A 173 -1.60 12.11 -16.25
CA LEU A 173 -2.23 13.41 -16.08
C LEU A 173 -2.45 14.08 -17.45
N TYR A 174 -2.98 15.29 -17.48
CA TYR A 174 -3.11 16.06 -18.71
C TYR A 174 -1.72 16.35 -19.30
N LYS A 175 -1.49 15.92 -20.54
CA LYS A 175 -0.27 16.24 -21.28
C LYS A 175 -0.22 17.70 -21.72
N ASP A 176 -1.34 18.19 -22.24
CA ASP A 176 -1.47 19.52 -22.81
C ASP A 176 -2.94 19.99 -22.80
N ARG A 177 -3.16 21.22 -23.27
CA ARG A 177 -4.49 21.84 -23.37
C ARG A 177 -5.43 21.10 -24.32
N GLU A 178 -4.90 20.42 -25.34
CA GLU A 178 -5.71 19.64 -26.31
C GLU A 178 -6.26 18.40 -25.63
N GLU A 179 -5.41 17.71 -24.87
CA GLU A 179 -5.83 16.58 -24.06
C GLU A 179 -6.87 17.02 -23.03
N PHE A 180 -6.61 18.09 -22.26
CA PHE A 180 -7.57 18.62 -21.28
C PHE A 180 -8.94 18.84 -21.90
N ALA A 181 -9.01 19.61 -22.99
CA ALA A 181 -10.28 19.92 -23.63
C ALA A 181 -10.99 18.67 -24.21
N SER A 182 -10.23 17.66 -24.65
CA SER A 182 -10.78 16.40 -25.17
C SER A 182 -11.39 15.48 -24.12
N VAL A 183 -10.90 15.50 -22.87
CA VAL A 183 -11.39 14.61 -21.79
C VAL A 183 -12.21 15.33 -20.72
N TYR A 184 -12.25 16.66 -20.73
CA TYR A 184 -13.05 17.44 -19.79
C TYR A 184 -14.51 16.95 -19.75
N PRO A 185 -15.12 16.75 -18.56
CA PRO A 185 -14.67 17.14 -17.21
C PRO A 185 -13.88 16.07 -16.42
N PHE A 186 -13.29 15.07 -17.08
CA PHE A 186 -12.55 13.97 -16.45
C PHE A 186 -11.03 14.20 -16.46
N ILE A 187 -10.32 13.40 -15.66
CA ILE A 187 -8.85 13.39 -15.57
C ILE A 187 -8.30 12.09 -16.18
N PRO A 188 -7.20 12.10 -16.96
CA PRO A 188 -6.71 10.91 -17.66
C PRO A 188 -6.44 9.68 -16.78
N TYR A 189 -6.02 9.85 -15.52
CA TYR A 189 -5.81 8.70 -14.62
C TYR A 189 -7.11 7.92 -14.34
N GLN A 190 -8.26 8.59 -14.38
CA GLN A 190 -9.56 8.00 -14.02
C GLN A 190 -9.94 6.87 -14.97
N PHE A 191 -9.54 6.94 -16.25
CA PHE A 191 -9.80 5.90 -17.24
C PHE A 191 -9.11 4.57 -16.87
N ASN A 192 -7.82 4.63 -16.54
CA ASN A 192 -7.06 3.44 -16.12
C ASN A 192 -7.52 2.94 -14.75
N LEU A 193 -7.70 3.87 -13.80
CA LEU A 193 -8.11 3.52 -12.44
C LEU A 193 -9.48 2.84 -12.44
N LEU A 194 -10.47 3.36 -13.18
CA LEU A 194 -11.80 2.75 -13.24
C LEU A 194 -11.77 1.36 -13.89
N GLY A 195 -10.89 1.14 -14.89
CA GLY A 195 -10.65 -0.19 -15.45
C GLY A 195 -10.10 -1.18 -14.43
N GLN A 196 -9.18 -0.73 -13.57
CA GLN A 196 -8.65 -1.52 -12.46
C GLN A 196 -9.73 -1.80 -11.41
N VAL A 197 -10.54 -0.81 -11.04
CA VAL A 197 -11.67 -0.96 -10.11
C VAL A 197 -12.66 -2.00 -10.62
N LEU A 198 -13.09 -1.91 -11.89
CA LEU A 198 -14.00 -2.89 -12.49
C LEU A 198 -13.42 -4.31 -12.49
N THR A 199 -12.12 -4.43 -12.79
CA THR A 199 -11.41 -5.72 -12.76
C THR A 199 -11.36 -6.28 -11.33
N ALA A 200 -11.09 -5.43 -10.34
CA ALA A 200 -10.97 -5.81 -8.96
C ALA A 200 -12.33 -6.23 -8.37
N ILE A 201 -13.39 -5.47 -8.65
CA ILE A 201 -14.78 -5.83 -8.27
C ILE A 201 -15.18 -7.16 -8.93
N ARG A 202 -14.81 -7.41 -10.18
CA ARG A 202 -15.11 -8.70 -10.84
C ARG A 202 -14.39 -9.88 -10.20
N THR A 203 -13.14 -9.69 -9.79
CA THR A 203 -12.32 -10.76 -9.19
C THR A 203 -12.75 -11.06 -7.76
N HIS A 204 -13.16 -10.04 -6.99
CA HIS A 204 -13.45 -10.17 -5.56
C HIS A 204 -14.95 -10.15 -5.20
N GLY A 205 -15.81 -9.59 -6.06
CA GLY A 205 -17.26 -9.62 -5.92
C GLY A 205 -17.81 -10.91 -6.53
N ALA A 206 -18.41 -11.77 -5.70
CA ALA A 206 -18.94 -13.08 -6.09
C ALA A 206 -20.01 -13.05 -7.21
N SER A 207 -20.48 -11.87 -7.61
CA SER A 207 -21.44 -11.63 -8.69
C SER A 207 -20.78 -11.54 -10.09
N GLY A 208 -19.97 -12.54 -10.45
CA GLY A 208 -19.19 -12.59 -11.70
C GLY A 208 -19.97 -12.82 -13.01
N LYS A 209 -21.31 -12.74 -13.04
CA LYS A 209 -22.11 -13.10 -14.24
C LYS A 209 -22.71 -11.93 -15.04
N HIS A 210 -22.83 -10.72 -14.47
CA HIS A 210 -23.41 -9.57 -15.20
C HIS A 210 -22.38 -8.52 -15.64
N LEU A 211 -21.16 -8.56 -15.11
CA LEU A 211 -20.05 -7.69 -15.51
C LEU A 211 -19.23 -8.27 -16.69
N ALA A 212 -19.87 -9.08 -17.55
CA ALA A 212 -19.22 -9.81 -18.64
C ALA A 212 -18.67 -8.86 -19.74
N GLU A 213 -19.08 -7.60 -19.77
CA GLU A 213 -18.65 -6.59 -20.75
C GLU A 213 -18.04 -5.38 -20.03
N GLY A 214 -16.78 -5.52 -19.59
CA GLY A 214 -16.06 -4.48 -18.83
C GLY A 214 -15.96 -3.13 -19.56
N GLU A 215 -15.87 -3.14 -20.89
CA GLU A 215 -15.76 -1.92 -21.71
C GLU A 215 -17.09 -1.15 -21.80
N ARG A 216 -18.19 -1.86 -22.07
CA ARG A 216 -19.53 -1.24 -22.10
C ARG A 216 -19.93 -0.71 -20.74
N SER A 217 -19.54 -1.42 -19.68
CA SER A 217 -19.70 -0.96 -18.29
C SER A 217 -18.93 0.36 -18.09
N MET A 218 -17.65 0.42 -18.48
CA MET A 218 -16.85 1.64 -18.38
C MET A 218 -17.49 2.82 -19.15
N ILE A 219 -17.91 2.61 -20.39
CA ILE A 219 -18.59 3.63 -21.21
C ILE A 219 -19.86 4.14 -20.51
N ALA A 220 -20.66 3.24 -19.93
CA ALA A 220 -21.87 3.61 -19.20
C ALA A 220 -21.57 4.45 -17.96
N LEU A 221 -20.54 4.10 -17.18
CA LEU A 221 -20.13 4.84 -15.99
C LEU A 221 -19.68 6.27 -16.32
N PHE A 222 -18.86 6.44 -17.36
CA PHE A 222 -18.43 7.78 -17.82
C PHE A 222 -19.61 8.59 -18.35
N LYS A 223 -20.53 7.97 -19.11
CA LYS A 223 -21.73 8.64 -19.60
C LYS A 223 -22.63 9.10 -18.45
N GLU A 224 -22.95 8.23 -17.49
CA GLU A 224 -23.80 8.55 -16.34
C GLU A 224 -23.19 9.67 -15.48
N SER A 225 -21.88 9.61 -15.27
CA SER A 225 -21.14 10.65 -14.55
C SER A 225 -21.14 11.98 -15.31
N ALA A 226 -20.92 11.98 -16.63
CA ALA A 226 -20.93 13.19 -17.45
C ALA A 226 -22.33 13.84 -17.50
N MET A 227 -23.39 13.03 -17.65
CA MET A 227 -24.77 13.52 -17.66
C MET A 227 -25.16 14.20 -16.35
N ARG A 228 -24.59 13.77 -15.21
CA ARG A 228 -24.86 14.39 -13.92
C ARG A 228 -24.43 15.86 -13.86
N PHE A 229 -23.36 16.22 -14.55
CA PHE A 229 -22.78 17.57 -14.55
C PHE A 229 -23.00 18.31 -15.87
N MET A 230 -23.90 17.81 -16.73
CA MET A 230 -24.07 18.36 -18.08
C MET A 230 -24.57 19.82 -18.13
N ASN A 231 -25.22 20.27 -17.06
CA ASN A 231 -25.81 21.61 -16.95
C ASN A 231 -24.99 22.54 -16.04
N ASP A 232 -23.87 22.05 -15.50
CA ASP A 232 -23.03 22.84 -14.60
C ASP A 232 -22.09 23.75 -15.41
N SER A 233 -21.59 24.81 -14.76
CA SER A 233 -20.65 25.74 -15.37
C SER A 233 -19.28 25.11 -15.60
N GLU A 234 -18.49 25.74 -16.47
CA GLU A 234 -17.08 25.42 -16.67
C GLU A 234 -16.30 25.46 -15.34
N GLY A 235 -15.27 24.62 -15.22
CA GLY A 235 -14.43 24.53 -14.02
C GLY A 235 -14.80 23.39 -13.06
N ILE A 236 -15.87 22.65 -13.33
CA ILE A 236 -16.15 21.37 -12.66
C ILE A 236 -15.13 20.30 -13.10
N ILE A 237 -14.68 19.50 -12.14
CA ILE A 237 -13.97 18.25 -12.36
C ILE A 237 -14.84 17.15 -11.77
N VAL A 238 -14.98 16.02 -12.44
CA VAL A 238 -15.74 14.90 -11.88
C VAL A 238 -14.92 14.22 -10.79
N PRO A 239 -15.32 14.28 -9.51
CA PRO A 239 -14.62 13.57 -8.45
C PRO A 239 -14.88 12.06 -8.58
N PHE A 240 -13.95 11.25 -8.08
CA PHE A 240 -13.95 9.81 -8.33
C PHE A 240 -15.12 9.09 -7.65
N ASN A 241 -15.62 9.59 -6.52
CA ASN A 241 -16.81 9.07 -5.81
C ASN A 241 -18.05 8.99 -6.71
N ILE A 242 -18.18 9.84 -7.74
CA ILE A 242 -19.36 9.86 -8.62
C ILE A 242 -19.53 8.56 -9.39
N PHE A 243 -18.43 7.89 -9.76
CA PHE A 243 -18.47 6.60 -10.45
C PHE A 243 -19.15 5.52 -9.61
N TYR A 244 -19.11 5.63 -8.27
CA TYR A 244 -19.79 4.68 -7.38
C TYR A 244 -21.30 4.63 -7.67
N ASN A 245 -21.95 5.76 -7.92
CA ASN A 245 -23.41 5.80 -8.08
C ASN A 245 -23.89 4.96 -9.26
N ALA A 246 -23.11 4.93 -10.34
CA ALA A 246 -23.40 4.09 -11.49
C ALA A 246 -22.93 2.64 -11.27
N LEU A 247 -21.89 2.43 -10.45
CA LEU A 247 -21.42 1.11 -10.02
C LEU A 247 -22.35 0.41 -9.01
N ASP A 248 -23.15 1.14 -8.23
CA ASP A 248 -24.01 0.62 -7.14
C ASP A 248 -24.93 -0.53 -7.59
N LYS A 249 -25.35 -0.51 -8.86
CA LYS A 249 -26.20 -1.55 -9.48
C LYS A 249 -25.48 -2.89 -9.68
N PHE A 250 -24.14 -2.87 -9.70
CA PHE A 250 -23.28 -4.03 -9.99
C PHE A 250 -22.55 -4.55 -8.76
N ILE A 251 -22.69 -3.89 -7.62
CA ILE A 251 -22.02 -4.25 -6.37
C ILE A 251 -22.84 -5.30 -5.63
N ASP A 252 -22.14 -6.28 -5.03
CA ASP A 252 -22.76 -7.32 -4.21
C ASP A 252 -23.50 -6.69 -3.01
N HIS A 253 -24.62 -7.30 -2.62
CA HIS A 253 -25.44 -6.86 -1.51
C HIS A 253 -24.61 -6.74 -0.21
N THR A 254 -23.64 -7.63 0.01
CA THR A 254 -22.77 -7.62 1.20
C THR A 254 -22.03 -6.30 1.39
N HIS A 255 -21.51 -5.72 0.31
CA HIS A 255 -20.80 -4.44 0.33
C HIS A 255 -21.76 -3.25 0.34
N ARG A 256 -22.87 -3.37 -0.39
CA ARG A 256 -23.88 -2.32 -0.49
C ARG A 256 -24.55 -2.01 0.85
N ILE A 257 -24.80 -3.02 1.69
CA ILE A 257 -25.37 -2.83 3.04
C ILE A 257 -24.53 -1.85 3.86
N VAL A 258 -23.20 -1.99 3.86
CA VAL A 258 -22.29 -1.17 4.67
C VAL A 258 -22.45 0.31 4.32
N ILE A 259 -22.48 0.62 3.02
CA ILE A 259 -22.60 2.00 2.53
C ILE A 259 -23.99 2.56 2.84
N LYS A 260 -25.05 1.75 2.66
CA LYS A 260 -26.41 2.16 3.01
C LYS A 260 -26.57 2.43 4.52
N GLN A 261 -25.99 1.59 5.37
CA GLN A 261 -25.98 1.81 6.82
C GLN A 261 -25.21 3.09 7.19
N ALA A 262 -24.14 3.41 6.47
CA ALA A 262 -23.41 4.66 6.65
C ALA A 262 -24.25 5.88 6.24
N GLU A 263 -25.06 5.78 5.18
CA GLU A 263 -26.00 6.84 4.75
C GLU A 263 -27.08 7.14 5.80
N GLU A 264 -27.52 6.12 6.55
CA GLU A 264 -28.52 6.25 7.62
C GLU A 264 -27.89 6.64 8.97
N ASN A 265 -26.55 6.71 9.09
CA ASN A 265 -25.87 6.97 10.35
C ASN A 265 -25.79 8.48 10.67
N SER A 266 -26.57 8.91 11.66
CA SER A 266 -26.59 10.30 12.15
C SER A 266 -25.25 10.86 12.65
N ARG A 267 -24.25 10.01 12.94
CA ARG A 267 -22.90 10.44 13.36
C ARG A 267 -21.97 10.76 12.19
N LEU A 268 -22.40 10.45 10.97
CA LEU A 268 -21.66 10.70 9.74
C LEU A 268 -22.22 11.91 8.99
N GLN A 269 -21.34 12.59 8.30
CA GLN A 269 -21.68 13.67 7.38
C GLN A 269 -21.80 13.13 5.95
N PRO A 270 -22.49 13.83 5.04
CA PRO A 270 -22.61 13.39 3.64
C PRO A 270 -21.25 13.12 2.97
N LEU A 271 -20.23 13.95 3.26
CA LEU A 271 -18.88 13.75 2.74
C LEU A 271 -18.25 12.43 3.21
N ASP A 272 -18.58 11.95 4.41
CA ASP A 272 -18.04 10.70 4.96
C ASP A 272 -18.51 9.50 4.16
N VAL A 273 -19.77 9.52 3.73
CA VAL A 273 -20.33 8.49 2.85
C VAL A 273 -19.64 8.53 1.49
N GLU A 274 -19.44 9.72 0.92
CA GLU A 274 -18.80 9.86 -0.38
C GLU A 274 -17.33 9.41 -0.36
N LEU A 275 -16.61 9.69 0.73
CA LEU A 275 -15.25 9.18 0.94
C LEU A 275 -15.24 7.66 1.14
N LEU A 276 -16.22 7.12 1.87
CA LEU A 276 -16.38 5.67 2.05
C LEU A 276 -16.60 4.95 0.72
N LYS A 277 -17.37 5.54 -0.20
CA LYS A 277 -17.57 5.04 -1.57
C LYS A 277 -16.24 4.98 -2.35
N VAL A 278 -15.39 6.00 -2.22
CA VAL A 278 -14.04 5.98 -2.83
C VAL A 278 -13.18 4.87 -2.27
N LEU A 279 -13.11 4.76 -0.93
CA LEU A 279 -12.35 3.71 -0.25
C LEU A 279 -12.81 2.31 -0.65
N PHE A 280 -14.11 2.11 -0.82
CA PHE A 280 -14.66 0.85 -1.34
C PHE A 280 -14.15 0.56 -2.76
N MET A 281 -14.25 1.53 -3.67
CA MET A 281 -13.84 1.33 -5.07
C MET A 281 -12.36 0.95 -5.20
N ILE A 282 -11.49 1.58 -4.40
CA ILE A 282 -10.05 1.35 -4.47
C ILE A 282 -9.55 0.21 -3.56
N LYS A 283 -10.41 -0.42 -2.76
CA LYS A 283 -10.01 -1.43 -1.75
C LYS A 283 -9.10 -2.54 -2.29
N TYR A 284 -9.39 -3.01 -3.51
CA TYR A 284 -8.67 -4.13 -4.14
C TYR A 284 -7.76 -3.69 -5.28
N VAL A 285 -7.54 -2.39 -5.44
CA VAL A 285 -6.67 -1.83 -6.49
C VAL A 285 -5.28 -1.59 -5.89
N LYS A 286 -4.24 -2.23 -6.45
CA LYS A 286 -2.88 -2.17 -5.91
C LYS A 286 -2.12 -0.92 -6.32
N GLU A 287 -2.54 -0.33 -7.43
CA GLU A 287 -1.84 0.76 -8.09
C GLU A 287 -2.03 2.10 -7.39
N ILE A 288 -2.96 2.23 -6.45
CA ILE A 288 -3.22 3.47 -5.71
C ILE A 288 -3.22 3.22 -4.20
N LYS A 289 -2.38 3.96 -3.46
CA LYS A 289 -2.40 3.91 -2.00
C LYS A 289 -3.57 4.77 -1.50
N ALA A 290 -4.39 4.22 -0.62
CA ALA A 290 -5.50 4.94 0.00
C ALA A 290 -5.03 5.83 1.16
N ASN A 291 -4.11 6.76 0.90
CA ASN A 291 -3.61 7.72 1.88
C ASN A 291 -4.35 9.07 1.75
N VAL A 292 -4.18 9.95 2.74
CA VAL A 292 -4.88 11.26 2.79
C VAL A 292 -4.66 12.08 1.51
N GLU A 293 -3.43 12.10 1.00
CA GLU A 293 -3.06 12.91 -0.16
C GLU A 293 -3.77 12.43 -1.43
N ASN A 294 -3.71 11.14 -1.70
CA ASN A 294 -4.37 10.51 -2.84
C ASN A 294 -5.89 10.59 -2.72
N LEU A 295 -6.46 10.35 -1.53
CA LEU A 295 -7.90 10.47 -1.30
C LEU A 295 -8.40 11.90 -1.51
N THR A 296 -7.62 12.91 -1.10
CA THR A 296 -7.91 14.32 -1.39
C THR A 296 -7.99 14.55 -2.89
N THR A 297 -7.00 14.07 -3.65
CA THR A 297 -7.00 14.17 -5.11
C THR A 297 -8.19 13.47 -5.77
N LEU A 298 -8.59 12.30 -5.26
CA LEU A 298 -9.77 11.57 -5.76
C LEU A 298 -11.10 12.29 -5.48
N MET A 299 -11.15 13.16 -4.47
CA MET A 299 -12.35 13.88 -4.05
C MET A 299 -12.49 15.28 -4.65
N VAL A 300 -11.50 15.74 -5.42
CA VAL A 300 -11.50 17.05 -6.09
C VAL A 300 -12.68 17.18 -7.05
N SER A 301 -13.47 18.23 -6.86
CA SER A 301 -14.71 18.50 -7.61
C SER A 301 -14.66 19.76 -8.47
N LYS A 302 -13.70 20.66 -8.23
CA LYS A 302 -13.57 21.94 -8.96
C LYS A 302 -12.12 22.34 -9.16
N ILE A 303 -11.82 23.03 -10.25
CA ILE A 303 -10.46 23.54 -10.54
C ILE A 303 -9.98 24.55 -9.47
N ASP A 304 -10.87 25.43 -9.02
CA ASP A 304 -10.55 26.48 -8.03
C ASP A 304 -10.82 26.04 -6.57
N GLU A 305 -10.86 24.73 -6.30
CA GLU A 305 -11.08 24.19 -4.96
C GLU A 305 -9.88 24.42 -4.05
N ASP A 306 -10.13 24.83 -2.80
CA ASP A 306 -9.08 24.93 -1.79
C ASP A 306 -8.67 23.53 -1.34
N ARG A 307 -7.55 23.06 -1.89
CA ARG A 307 -6.97 21.74 -1.61
C ARG A 307 -6.60 21.55 -0.14
N ILE A 308 -6.17 22.60 0.56
CA ILE A 308 -5.79 22.52 1.98
C ILE A 308 -7.05 22.31 2.82
N ALA A 309 -8.10 23.06 2.53
CA ALA A 309 -9.39 22.89 3.18
C ALA A 309 -10.00 21.50 2.90
N LEU A 310 -9.95 21.03 1.64
CA LEU A 310 -10.43 19.70 1.28
C LEU A 310 -9.65 18.59 1.99
N ARG A 311 -8.32 18.70 2.04
CA ARG A 311 -7.47 17.74 2.76
C ARG A 311 -7.88 17.62 4.23
N LYS A 312 -8.09 18.75 4.90
CA LYS A 312 -8.56 18.77 6.30
C LYS A 312 -9.92 18.09 6.46
N GLN A 313 -10.85 18.34 5.54
CA GLN A 313 -12.16 17.69 5.54
C GLN A 313 -12.04 16.16 5.35
N VAL A 314 -11.12 15.70 4.49
CA VAL A 314 -10.82 14.28 4.30
C VAL A 314 -10.25 13.67 5.57
N GLU A 315 -9.28 14.31 6.23
CA GLU A 315 -8.72 13.83 7.51
C GLU A 315 -9.81 13.73 8.60
N ASP A 316 -10.65 14.75 8.75
CA ASP A 316 -11.76 14.76 9.69
C ASP A 316 -12.79 13.66 9.39
N SER A 317 -13.06 13.43 8.11
CA SER A 317 -13.94 12.39 7.61
C SER A 317 -13.42 10.98 7.91
N LEU A 318 -12.14 10.71 7.63
CA LEU A 318 -11.47 9.45 7.97
C LEU A 318 -11.52 9.18 9.47
N ASN A 319 -11.30 10.19 10.30
CA ASN A 319 -11.39 10.06 11.76
C ASN A 319 -12.81 9.67 12.21
N ARG A 320 -13.87 10.21 11.60
CA ARG A 320 -15.26 9.80 11.90
C ARG A 320 -15.54 8.38 11.43
N LEU A 321 -15.09 8.01 10.23
CA LEU A 321 -15.26 6.66 9.68
C LEU A 321 -14.54 5.58 10.51
N ILE A 322 -13.34 5.87 11.01
CA ILE A 322 -12.60 4.99 11.93
C ILE A 322 -13.35 4.83 13.25
N LYS A 323 -13.87 5.92 13.81
CA LYS A 323 -14.68 5.89 15.05
C LYS A 323 -15.96 5.08 14.90
N GLN A 324 -16.54 5.00 13.70
CA GLN A 324 -17.69 4.15 13.41
C GLN A 324 -17.30 2.72 12.97
N THR A 325 -16.00 2.39 12.99
CA THR A 325 -15.45 1.10 12.54
C THR A 325 -15.82 0.75 11.09
N LEU A 326 -16.01 1.75 10.22
CA LEU A 326 -16.27 1.53 8.79
C LEU A 326 -14.97 1.48 7.98
N VAL A 327 -13.92 2.11 8.51
CA VAL A 327 -12.60 2.21 7.90
C VAL A 327 -11.57 1.80 8.93
N GLN A 328 -10.55 1.10 8.46
CA GLN A 328 -9.36 0.79 9.24
C GLN A 328 -8.18 1.61 8.75
N LYS A 329 -7.35 2.08 9.68
CA LYS A 329 -6.06 2.71 9.39
C LYS A 329 -4.93 1.73 9.69
N ASN A 330 -4.03 1.55 8.73
CA ASN A 330 -2.78 0.83 8.92
C ASN A 330 -1.64 1.73 8.42
N GLY A 331 -0.94 2.39 9.36
CA GLY A 331 0.06 3.39 9.02
C GLY A 331 -0.59 4.63 8.40
N ASP A 332 -0.21 4.97 7.17
CA ASP A 332 -0.81 6.06 6.39
C ASP A 332 -1.92 5.60 5.43
N ILE A 333 -2.19 4.29 5.36
CA ILE A 333 -3.17 3.70 4.45
C ILE A 333 -4.51 3.47 5.18
N TYR A 334 -5.60 3.85 4.51
CA TYR A 334 -6.97 3.68 4.98
C TYR A 334 -7.69 2.62 4.14
N MET A 335 -8.40 1.70 4.77
CA MET A 335 -9.06 0.58 4.09
C MET A 335 -10.53 0.49 4.48
N PHE A 336 -11.40 0.31 3.49
CA PHE A 336 -12.82 0.03 3.70
C PHE A 336 -13.02 -1.35 4.35
N LEU A 337 -13.94 -1.44 5.31
CA LEU A 337 -14.26 -2.68 6.03
C LEU A 337 -15.60 -3.28 5.62
N THR A 338 -15.62 -4.57 5.26
CA THR A 338 -16.87 -5.34 5.10
C THR A 338 -17.51 -5.61 6.46
N ASN A 339 -18.81 -5.92 6.51
CA ASN A 339 -19.51 -6.22 7.77
C ASN A 339 -18.73 -7.22 8.65
N GLU A 340 -18.21 -8.29 8.06
CA GLU A 340 -17.44 -9.33 8.77
C GLU A 340 -16.12 -8.78 9.33
N GLU A 341 -15.42 -7.96 8.54
CA GLU A 341 -14.19 -7.30 8.99
C GLU A 341 -14.46 -6.25 10.07
N GLN A 342 -15.62 -5.59 10.04
CA GLN A 342 -16.03 -4.65 11.09
C GLN A 342 -16.27 -5.36 12.41
N ASP A 343 -16.96 -6.51 12.38
CA ASP A 343 -17.23 -7.31 13.57
C ASP A 343 -15.92 -7.82 14.19
N ILE A 344 -14.99 -8.28 13.35
CA ILE A 344 -13.64 -8.68 13.77
C ILE A 344 -12.88 -7.49 14.37
N ASN A 345 -12.91 -6.31 13.74
CA ASN A 345 -12.23 -5.13 14.26
C ASN A 345 -12.84 -4.65 15.59
N LYS A 346 -14.16 -4.69 15.75
CA LYS A 346 -14.84 -4.39 17.03
C LYS A 346 -14.40 -5.39 18.12
N ALA A 347 -14.33 -6.67 17.78
CA ALA A 347 -13.86 -7.70 18.71
C ALA A 347 -12.39 -7.46 19.13
N ILE A 348 -11.52 -7.10 18.19
CA ILE A 348 -10.13 -6.72 18.47
C ILE A 348 -10.07 -5.47 19.36
N GLN A 349 -10.85 -4.43 19.06
CA GLN A 349 -10.87 -3.19 19.86
C GLN A 349 -11.27 -3.44 21.32
N ASN A 350 -12.16 -4.40 21.56
CA ASN A 350 -12.61 -4.82 22.89
C ASN A 350 -11.60 -5.70 23.64
N GLU A 351 -10.52 -6.15 23.00
CA GLU A 351 -9.45 -6.87 23.70
C GLU A 351 -8.74 -5.94 24.70
N THR A 352 -8.49 -6.46 25.89
CA THR A 352 -7.79 -5.75 26.96
C THR A 352 -6.29 -6.04 26.90
N VAL A 353 -5.48 -4.99 26.88
CA VAL A 353 -4.02 -5.06 26.96
C VAL A 353 -3.59 -4.33 28.21
N GLU A 354 -2.81 -5.01 29.05
CA GLU A 354 -2.27 -4.42 30.26
C GLU A 354 -1.03 -3.59 29.93
N LEU A 355 -0.83 -2.48 30.66
CA LEU A 355 0.36 -1.64 30.51
C LEU A 355 1.66 -2.46 30.60
N GLY A 356 1.67 -3.48 31.46
CA GLY A 356 2.80 -4.38 31.60
C GLY A 356 3.20 -5.13 30.34
N GLU A 357 2.24 -5.51 29.51
CA GLU A 357 2.50 -6.19 28.25
C GLU A 357 3.09 -5.23 27.22
N ILE A 358 2.62 -3.97 27.21
CA ILE A 358 3.14 -2.91 26.36
C ILE A 358 4.61 -2.65 26.70
N ILE A 359 4.92 -2.44 27.98
CA ILE A 359 6.29 -2.18 28.45
C ILE A 359 7.21 -3.37 28.19
N ASN A 360 6.71 -4.60 28.33
CA ASN A 360 7.50 -5.80 28.01
C ASN A 360 7.83 -5.87 26.51
N GLU A 361 6.90 -5.47 25.62
CA GLU A 361 7.16 -5.43 24.18
C GLU A 361 8.16 -4.33 23.82
N VAL A 362 8.04 -3.14 24.41
CA VAL A 362 9.05 -2.07 24.28
C VAL A 362 10.42 -2.61 24.72
N SER A 363 10.49 -3.25 25.88
CA SER A 363 11.72 -3.83 26.40
C SER A 363 12.31 -4.88 25.45
N SER A 364 11.45 -5.68 24.82
CA SER A 364 11.84 -6.68 23.82
C SER A 364 12.51 -6.03 22.62
N ILE A 365 11.88 -5.02 22.04
CA ILE A 365 12.42 -4.34 20.86
C ILE A 365 13.73 -3.62 21.21
N VAL A 366 13.78 -2.92 22.34
CA VAL A 366 14.98 -2.17 22.77
C VAL A 366 16.15 -3.12 23.05
N PHE A 367 15.96 -4.14 23.88
CA PHE A 367 17.07 -4.95 24.42
C PHE A 367 17.29 -6.30 23.71
N GLN A 368 16.45 -6.70 22.74
CA GLN A 368 16.74 -7.86 21.87
C GLN A 368 17.01 -7.46 20.42
N GLU A 369 16.40 -6.37 19.93
CA GLU A 369 16.52 -5.99 18.51
C GLU A 369 17.50 -4.83 18.30
N LEU A 370 17.42 -3.77 19.11
CA LEU A 370 18.27 -2.58 18.97
C LEU A 370 19.60 -2.70 19.73
N ILE A 371 19.57 -3.12 21.00
CA ILE A 371 20.75 -3.25 21.88
C ILE A 371 20.92 -4.72 22.25
N LYS A 372 21.55 -5.47 21.35
CA LYS A 372 21.60 -6.95 21.44
C LYS A 372 22.51 -7.45 22.56
N GLU A 373 23.53 -6.68 22.92
CA GLU A 373 24.53 -7.09 23.90
C GLU A 373 24.10 -6.72 25.32
N PRO A 374 23.92 -7.69 26.24
CA PRO A 374 23.53 -7.44 27.63
C PRO A 374 24.72 -7.00 28.51
N LYS A 375 25.89 -6.81 27.91
CA LYS A 375 27.11 -6.38 28.57
C LYS A 375 27.72 -5.23 27.79
N TYR A 376 28.20 -4.23 28.50
CA TYR A 376 29.00 -3.17 27.93
C TYR A 376 30.46 -3.60 27.85
N ARG A 377 31.02 -3.59 26.65
CA ARG A 377 32.43 -3.89 26.41
C ARG A 377 33.26 -2.63 26.55
N TYR A 378 33.94 -2.48 27.69
CA TYR A 378 34.85 -1.35 27.92
C TYR A 378 36.13 -1.48 27.09
N ASN A 379 36.72 -2.69 27.05
CA ASN A 379 37.83 -3.03 26.15
C ASN A 379 37.84 -4.55 25.85
N ALA A 380 38.93 -5.10 25.31
CA ALA A 380 39.00 -6.54 25.02
C ALA A 380 38.91 -7.44 26.27
N ARG A 381 39.16 -6.88 27.46
CA ARG A 381 39.31 -7.61 28.72
C ARG A 381 38.14 -7.38 29.67
N TYR A 382 37.72 -6.13 29.86
CA TYR A 382 36.66 -5.75 30.79
C TYR A 382 35.30 -5.65 30.10
N ASN A 383 34.36 -6.44 30.59
CA ASN A 383 32.97 -6.46 30.15
C ASN A 383 32.07 -6.28 31.37
N PHE A 384 31.24 -5.25 31.37
CA PHE A 384 30.36 -4.91 32.48
C PHE A 384 28.92 -5.32 32.15
N PRO A 385 28.34 -6.32 32.83
CA PRO A 385 26.90 -6.54 32.71
C PRO A 385 26.16 -5.30 33.22
N TYR A 386 24.99 -5.04 32.65
CA TYR A 386 24.14 -3.94 33.09
C TYR A 386 22.69 -4.39 33.20
N ASN A 387 21.96 -3.79 34.14
CA ASN A 387 20.54 -4.00 34.30
C ASN A 387 19.77 -3.32 33.17
N GLN A 388 18.80 -4.00 32.58
CA GLN A 388 17.95 -3.58 31.47
C GLN A 388 16.56 -3.29 32.02
N ILE A 389 16.22 -2.00 32.13
CA ILE A 389 15.00 -1.49 32.76
C ILE A 389 14.25 -0.60 31.77
N VAL A 390 12.93 -0.79 31.67
CA VAL A 390 12.02 0.15 31.01
C VAL A 390 10.98 0.57 32.04
N ASP A 391 10.86 1.88 32.26
CA ASP A 391 10.11 2.51 33.34
C ASP A 391 10.50 1.90 34.69
N ASP A 392 9.61 1.14 35.33
CA ASP A 392 9.86 0.47 36.62
C ASP A 392 10.00 -1.06 36.50
N ARG A 393 10.15 -1.59 35.26
CA ARG A 393 10.16 -3.03 34.98
C ARG A 393 11.50 -3.50 34.42
N TYR A 394 12.01 -4.58 34.98
CA TYR A 394 13.17 -5.28 34.44
C TYR A 394 12.75 -6.13 33.23
N PHE A 395 13.51 -6.05 32.14
CA PHE A 395 13.22 -6.79 30.92
C PHE A 395 13.26 -8.33 31.10
N LYS A 396 14.07 -8.80 32.07
CA LYS A 396 14.21 -10.21 32.44
C LYS A 396 14.43 -10.32 33.95
N ASN A 397 14.06 -11.46 34.52
CA ASN A 397 14.30 -11.78 35.93
C ASN A 397 15.81 -12.02 36.19
N ASN A 398 16.23 -11.86 37.46
CA ASN A 398 17.60 -12.11 37.96
C ASN A 398 18.68 -11.14 37.45
N GLN A 399 18.37 -9.85 37.35
CA GLN A 399 19.36 -8.81 37.07
C GLN A 399 19.86 -8.20 38.38
N SER A 400 21.17 -8.28 38.60
CA SER A 400 21.84 -7.82 39.84
C SER A 400 23.19 -7.14 39.54
N ALA A 401 23.31 -6.55 38.35
CA ALA A 401 24.50 -5.81 37.98
C ALA A 401 24.62 -4.51 38.78
N ASP A 402 25.86 -4.03 38.95
CA ASP A 402 26.16 -2.78 39.66
C ASP A 402 25.71 -1.52 38.91
N ILE A 403 25.59 -1.62 37.58
CA ILE A 403 25.17 -0.54 36.69
C ILE A 403 23.92 -0.93 35.91
N GLY A 404 23.17 0.04 35.39
CA GLY A 404 21.98 -0.22 34.57
C GLY A 404 21.73 0.82 33.48
N VAL A 405 20.80 0.47 32.59
CA VAL A 405 20.18 1.34 31.59
C VAL A 405 18.69 1.33 31.86
N ARG A 406 18.14 2.51 32.11
CA ARG A 406 16.73 2.75 32.37
C ARG A 406 16.14 3.61 31.26
N ILE A 407 15.29 3.02 30.45
CA ILE A 407 14.51 3.73 29.42
C ILE A 407 13.24 4.25 30.07
N ILE A 408 12.96 5.54 29.95
CA ILE A 408 11.72 6.16 30.43
C ILE A 408 10.82 6.43 29.23
N THR A 409 9.65 5.80 29.21
CA THR A 409 8.65 5.95 28.17
C THR A 409 7.64 7.05 28.51
N PRO A 410 6.92 7.59 27.51
CA PRO A 410 5.81 8.51 27.73
C PRO A 410 4.66 7.97 28.60
N TYR A 411 4.56 6.64 28.79
CA TYR A 411 3.56 6.02 29.66
C TYR A 411 4.02 5.85 31.11
N SER A 412 5.19 6.38 31.47
CA SER A 412 5.59 6.38 32.87
C SER A 412 4.59 7.17 33.72
N ASP A 413 4.19 6.60 34.86
CA ASP A 413 3.30 7.26 35.83
C ASP A 413 3.95 8.49 36.49
N THR A 414 5.27 8.64 36.35
CA THR A 414 6.05 9.72 36.94
C THR A 414 6.33 10.82 35.93
N ASP A 415 6.02 12.07 36.28
CA ASP A 415 6.37 13.23 35.48
C ASP A 415 7.86 13.60 35.67
N TYR A 416 8.70 13.07 34.80
CA TYR A 416 10.15 13.28 34.86
C TYR A 416 10.54 14.64 34.28
N ASN A 417 10.88 15.58 35.15
CA ASN A 417 11.53 16.82 34.74
C ASN A 417 13.07 16.68 34.73
N THR A 418 13.75 17.64 34.09
CA THR A 418 15.22 17.64 33.95
C THR A 418 15.95 17.59 35.29
N GLU A 419 15.49 18.32 36.31
CA GLU A 419 16.12 18.36 37.63
C GLU A 419 16.02 17.00 38.34
N MET A 420 14.85 16.35 38.26
CA MET A 420 14.61 15.03 38.82
C MET A 420 15.49 13.97 38.13
N LEU A 421 15.58 13.99 36.80
CA LEU A 421 16.42 13.07 36.04
C LEU A 421 17.92 13.23 36.38
N ARG A 422 18.38 14.48 36.55
CA ARG A 422 19.75 14.76 37.03
C ARG A 422 19.96 14.15 38.41
N MET A 423 19.08 14.47 39.37
CA MET A 423 19.17 13.96 40.74
C MET A 423 19.18 12.42 40.79
N LEU A 424 18.25 11.76 40.09
CA LEU A 424 18.16 10.31 40.05
C LEU A 424 19.39 9.68 39.39
N SER A 425 19.88 10.25 38.29
CA SER A 425 21.10 9.76 37.62
C SER A 425 22.36 9.92 38.46
N ALA A 426 22.38 10.79 39.47
CA ALA A 426 23.48 10.93 40.43
C ALA A 426 23.37 9.97 41.62
N GLN A 427 22.15 9.59 42.01
CA GLN A 427 21.90 8.69 43.14
C GLN A 427 21.91 7.22 42.73
N GLU A 428 21.33 6.91 41.57
CA GLU A 428 21.28 5.57 41.01
C GLU A 428 22.46 5.35 40.06
N ASN A 429 23.02 4.14 40.06
CA ASN A 429 24.05 3.74 39.10
C ASN A 429 23.42 3.36 37.74
N ASN A 430 22.50 4.19 37.24
CA ASN A 430 21.74 3.92 36.02
C ASN A 430 22.00 5.04 35.00
N VAL A 431 22.15 4.65 33.74
CA VAL A 431 21.99 5.55 32.59
C VAL A 431 20.50 5.75 32.36
N PHE A 432 20.03 6.99 32.47
CA PHE A 432 18.63 7.33 32.20
C PHE A 432 18.48 7.79 30.76
N VAL A 433 17.62 7.13 30.00
CA VAL A 433 17.29 7.47 28.62
C VAL A 433 15.83 7.92 28.59
N HIS A 434 15.62 9.23 28.54
CA HIS A 434 14.29 9.83 28.53
C HIS A 434 13.81 10.01 27.09
N LEU A 435 12.83 9.20 26.69
CA LEU A 435 12.25 9.26 25.35
C LEU A 435 11.44 10.55 25.16
N PRO A 436 11.34 11.08 23.92
CA PRO A 436 10.45 12.19 23.61
C PRO A 436 8.99 11.88 23.97
N ASN A 437 8.20 12.92 24.26
CA ASN A 437 6.78 12.79 24.60
C ASN A 437 5.89 12.52 23.36
N ASP A 438 6.19 11.43 22.65
CA ASP A 438 5.41 10.91 21.54
C ASP A 438 4.94 9.49 21.89
N ALA A 439 3.65 9.36 22.18
CA ALA A 439 3.02 8.10 22.56
C ALA A 439 2.63 7.22 21.35
N THR A 440 2.86 7.67 20.10
CA THR A 440 2.38 6.99 18.89
C THR A 440 2.84 5.52 18.81
N PHE A 441 4.08 5.24 19.21
CA PHE A 441 4.61 3.87 19.19
C PHE A 441 3.94 2.97 20.26
N LEU A 442 3.50 3.55 21.38
CA LEU A 442 2.82 2.82 22.45
C LEU A 442 1.39 2.46 22.06
N ASP A 443 0.70 3.35 21.34
CA ASP A 443 -0.61 3.08 20.74
C ASP A 443 -0.51 1.97 19.69
N GLU A 444 0.50 2.03 18.80
CA GLU A 444 0.74 0.97 17.80
C GLU A 444 1.05 -0.38 18.45
N ILE A 445 1.86 -0.42 19.53
CA ILE A 445 2.10 -1.65 20.31
C ILE A 445 0.78 -2.17 20.91
N THR A 446 -0.04 -1.30 21.47
CA THR A 446 -1.32 -1.67 22.06
C THR A 446 -2.23 -2.33 21.03
N GLU A 447 -2.38 -1.74 19.85
CA GLU A 447 -3.15 -2.31 18.75
C GLU A 447 -2.57 -3.64 18.26
N MET A 448 -1.25 -3.73 18.10
CA MET A 448 -0.57 -4.97 17.70
C MET A 448 -0.82 -6.11 18.70
N LEU A 449 -0.75 -5.82 20.01
CA LEU A 449 -1.02 -6.79 21.07
C LEU A 449 -2.49 -7.23 21.08
N LYS A 450 -3.44 -6.31 20.86
CA LYS A 450 -4.87 -6.63 20.71
C LYS A 450 -5.12 -7.60 19.56
N ILE A 451 -4.51 -7.34 18.39
CA ILE A 451 -4.60 -8.24 17.22
C ILE A 451 -4.03 -9.61 17.58
N GLY A 452 -2.84 -9.66 18.21
CA GLY A 452 -2.22 -10.91 18.65
C GLY A 452 -3.11 -11.72 19.58
N LYS A 453 -3.67 -11.09 20.63
CA LYS A 453 -4.58 -11.74 21.57
C LYS A 453 -5.83 -12.29 20.88
N PHE A 454 -6.43 -11.51 20.00
CA PHE A 454 -7.62 -11.92 19.25
C PHE A 454 -7.33 -13.15 18.37
N ILE A 455 -6.23 -13.12 17.59
CA ILE A 455 -5.81 -14.24 16.73
C ILE A 455 -5.55 -15.50 17.57
N THR A 456 -4.89 -15.38 18.73
CA THR A 456 -4.62 -16.52 19.61
C THR A 456 -5.91 -17.09 20.22
N LYS A 457 -6.84 -16.23 20.67
CA LYS A 457 -8.11 -16.67 21.26
C LYS A 457 -9.07 -17.31 20.25
N GLN A 458 -9.20 -16.72 19.06
CA GLN A 458 -10.19 -17.13 18.05
C GLN A 458 -9.59 -17.92 16.87
N GLY A 459 -8.32 -18.28 16.93
CA GLY A 459 -7.56 -18.82 15.80
C GLY A 459 -8.14 -20.07 15.13
N VAL A 460 -8.89 -20.90 15.87
CA VAL A 460 -9.58 -22.11 15.36
C VAL A 460 -10.92 -21.77 14.69
N SER A 461 -11.65 -20.78 15.20
CA SER A 461 -12.93 -20.32 14.62
C SER A 461 -12.70 -19.50 13.35
N LEU A 462 -11.72 -18.60 13.36
CA LEU A 462 -11.32 -17.79 12.20
C LEU A 462 -10.81 -18.65 11.04
N ALA A 463 -10.08 -19.73 11.33
CA ALA A 463 -9.53 -20.62 10.29
C ALA A 463 -10.60 -21.41 9.51
N LYS A 464 -11.81 -21.57 10.07
CA LYS A 464 -12.89 -22.34 9.41
C LYS A 464 -13.76 -21.49 8.48
N THR A 465 -13.88 -20.19 8.75
CA THR A 465 -14.85 -19.32 8.07
C THR A 465 -14.21 -18.08 7.45
N PHE A 466 -13.07 -17.62 7.95
CA PHE A 466 -12.45 -16.33 7.59
C PHE A 466 -10.92 -16.42 7.47
N GLU A 467 -10.39 -17.45 6.80
CA GLU A 467 -8.95 -17.67 6.67
C GLU A 467 -8.22 -16.45 6.04
N ASN A 468 -8.82 -15.84 5.02
CA ASN A 468 -8.26 -14.65 4.36
C ASN A 468 -8.15 -13.47 5.32
N ILE A 469 -9.15 -13.24 6.17
CA ILE A 469 -9.13 -12.14 7.16
C ILE A 469 -8.07 -12.43 8.22
N LYS A 470 -7.95 -13.69 8.66
CA LYS A 470 -6.90 -14.09 9.61
C LYS A 470 -5.50 -13.81 9.06
N ARG A 471 -5.23 -14.16 7.80
CA ARG A 471 -3.94 -13.87 7.14
C ARG A 471 -3.70 -12.37 7.05
N ALA A 472 -4.69 -11.59 6.61
CA ALA A 472 -4.58 -10.14 6.54
C ALA A 472 -4.28 -9.49 7.91
N LYS A 473 -4.88 -9.98 9.00
CA LYS A 473 -4.59 -9.52 10.36
C LYS A 473 -3.20 -9.92 10.85
N GLU A 474 -2.70 -11.07 10.42
CA GLU A 474 -1.34 -11.50 10.71
C GLU A 474 -0.31 -10.62 9.98
N ASP A 475 -0.55 -10.35 8.69
CA ASP A 475 0.28 -9.44 7.89
C ASP A 475 0.27 -8.02 8.49
N GLU A 476 -0.89 -7.51 8.88
CA GLU A 476 -1.03 -6.23 9.59
C GLU A 476 -0.18 -6.20 10.87
N ARG A 477 -0.20 -7.28 11.66
CA ARG A 477 0.60 -7.40 12.88
C ARG A 477 2.10 -7.33 12.61
N ILE A 478 2.56 -7.98 11.53
CA ILE A 478 3.97 -7.99 11.12
C ILE A 478 4.39 -6.59 10.66
N GLU A 479 3.57 -5.92 9.85
CA GLU A 479 3.84 -4.55 9.39
C GLU A 479 3.89 -3.56 10.57
N LYS A 480 2.93 -3.66 11.51
CA LYS A 480 2.93 -2.87 12.75
C LYS A 480 4.23 -3.07 13.52
N LYS A 481 4.67 -4.32 13.70
CA LYS A 481 5.93 -4.62 14.40
C LYS A 481 7.14 -3.93 13.75
N GLN A 482 7.23 -3.94 12.42
CA GLN A 482 8.31 -3.26 11.69
C GLN A 482 8.27 -1.75 11.90
N ARG A 483 7.08 -1.12 11.83
CA ARG A 483 6.91 0.32 12.10
C ARG A 483 7.28 0.69 13.53
N ILE A 484 6.80 -0.07 14.52
CA ILE A 484 7.10 0.15 15.93
C ILE A 484 8.61 0.14 16.16
N ARG A 485 9.34 -0.80 15.55
CA ARG A 485 10.80 -0.85 15.63
C ARG A 485 11.43 0.45 15.15
N ILE A 486 10.97 1.00 14.01
CA ILE A 486 11.47 2.26 13.46
C ILE A 486 11.16 3.43 14.40
N PHE A 487 9.95 3.49 14.95
CA PHE A 487 9.56 4.55 15.88
C PHE A 487 10.37 4.53 17.19
N ILE A 488 10.59 3.35 17.78
CA ILE A 488 11.44 3.22 18.97
C ILE A 488 12.89 3.59 18.63
N GLU A 489 13.39 3.20 17.46
CA GLU A 489 14.72 3.56 17.00
C GLU A 489 14.88 5.09 16.90
N ASP A 490 13.88 5.78 16.33
CA ASP A 490 13.86 7.24 16.23
C ASP A 490 13.68 7.94 17.60
N ALA A 491 12.84 7.38 18.47
CA ALA A 491 12.67 7.88 19.82
C ALA A 491 13.99 7.85 20.61
N ILE A 492 14.78 6.77 20.51
CA ILE A 492 16.10 6.67 21.17
C ILE A 492 17.13 7.61 20.52
N LYS A 493 17.06 7.82 19.21
CA LYS A 493 17.91 8.79 18.50
C LYS A 493 17.75 10.20 19.04
N ASN A 494 16.50 10.57 19.33
CA ASN A 494 16.11 11.90 19.80
C ASN A 494 15.98 11.98 21.33
N ALA A 495 16.27 10.90 22.06
CA ALA A 495 16.17 10.83 23.51
C ALA A 495 17.25 11.65 24.22
N ASP A 496 16.84 12.23 25.35
CA ASP A 496 17.74 12.90 26.29
C ASP A 496 18.36 11.85 27.23
N ILE A 497 19.69 11.84 27.33
CA ILE A 497 20.41 10.86 28.14
C ILE A 497 21.04 11.56 29.34
N TYR A 498 20.84 11.02 30.53
CA TYR A 498 21.39 11.53 31.80
C TYR A 498 22.27 10.48 32.46
N VAL A 499 23.46 10.90 32.90
CA VAL A 499 24.46 10.06 33.54
C VAL A 499 25.12 10.85 34.67
N ASN A 500 25.10 10.30 35.88
CA ASN A 500 25.81 10.84 37.05
C ASN A 500 25.55 12.33 37.33
N GLY A 501 24.30 12.78 37.27
CA GLY A 501 23.92 14.17 37.57
C GLY A 501 23.87 15.11 36.37
N ASP A 502 24.34 14.66 35.20
CA ASP A 502 24.47 15.50 34.02
C ASP A 502 23.77 14.95 32.78
N LYS A 503 23.27 15.87 31.96
CA LYS A 503 22.77 15.56 30.62
C LYS A 503 23.97 15.27 29.71
N ALA A 504 24.11 14.03 29.28
CA ALA A 504 25.21 13.58 28.46
C ALA A 504 25.04 14.12 27.02
N ASN A 505 26.03 14.89 26.55
CA ASN A 505 26.12 15.23 25.13
C ASN A 505 26.75 14.06 24.37
N ILE A 506 25.99 13.43 23.47
CA ILE A 506 26.36 12.21 22.75
C ILE A 506 26.18 12.49 21.25
N ALA A 507 27.28 12.45 20.50
CA ALA A 507 27.29 12.81 19.09
C ALA A 507 26.68 11.72 18.18
N SER A 508 26.73 10.46 18.62
CA SER A 508 26.21 9.34 17.83
C SER A 508 24.69 9.42 17.65
N LYS A 509 24.22 9.03 16.46
CA LYS A 509 22.80 8.84 16.12
C LYS A 509 22.41 7.37 16.01
N ASP A 510 23.30 6.44 16.33
CA ASP A 510 22.95 5.02 16.40
C ASP A 510 22.53 4.67 17.84
N PRO A 511 21.36 4.05 18.09
CA PRO A 511 20.87 3.75 19.44
C PRO A 511 21.85 2.95 20.31
N ALA A 512 22.45 1.89 19.76
CA ALA A 512 23.39 1.04 20.49
C ALA A 512 24.65 1.83 20.87
N SER A 513 25.19 2.59 19.92
CA SER A 513 26.36 3.44 20.13
C SER A 513 26.10 4.56 21.15
N ARG A 514 24.92 5.20 21.12
CA ARG A 514 24.52 6.22 22.12
C ARG A 514 24.53 5.66 23.52
N ILE A 515 23.93 4.49 23.71
CA ILE A 515 23.83 3.86 25.03
C ILE A 515 25.20 3.34 25.48
N ASN A 516 26.02 2.81 24.58
CA ASN A 516 27.39 2.42 24.89
C ASN A 516 28.29 3.60 25.29
N GLU A 517 28.16 4.77 24.65
CA GLU A 517 28.90 5.97 25.06
C GLU A 517 28.45 6.44 26.45
N ALA A 518 27.14 6.41 26.73
CA ALA A 518 26.59 6.75 28.04
C ALA A 518 27.05 5.78 29.14
N LEU A 519 27.01 4.47 28.86
CA LEU A 519 27.54 3.44 29.74
C LEU A 519 29.04 3.61 29.97
N GLY A 520 29.81 4.02 28.96
CA GLY A 520 31.23 4.34 29.11
C GLY A 520 31.47 5.49 30.10
N LYS A 521 30.66 6.57 30.02
CA LYS A 521 30.72 7.68 30.99
C LYS A 521 30.38 7.22 32.41
N LEU A 522 29.36 6.36 32.54
CA LEU A 522 28.97 5.79 33.84
C LEU A 522 30.08 4.88 34.40
N VAL A 523 30.63 3.99 33.58
CA VAL A 523 31.71 3.07 33.98
C VAL A 523 32.96 3.83 34.39
N ASN A 524 33.38 4.85 33.64
CA ASN A 524 34.54 5.67 33.99
C ASN A 524 34.36 6.41 35.33
N THR A 525 33.13 6.79 35.66
CA THR A 525 32.82 7.47 36.92
C THR A 525 32.74 6.48 38.08
N ARG A 526 32.03 5.37 37.88
CA ARG A 526 31.77 4.35 38.91
C ARG A 526 33.00 3.51 39.22
N TYR A 527 33.76 3.13 38.19
CA TYR A 527 34.97 2.33 38.25
C TYR A 527 36.21 3.20 37.98
N ASN A 528 36.31 4.34 38.66
CA ASN A 528 37.39 5.31 38.43
C ASN A 528 38.80 4.76 38.75
N LYS A 529 38.90 3.71 39.58
CA LYS A 529 40.15 3.01 39.88
C LYS A 529 40.47 1.87 38.92
N LEU A 530 39.62 1.60 37.93
CA LEU A 530 39.92 0.62 36.86
C LEU A 530 41.22 0.98 36.12
N SER A 531 41.50 2.28 35.99
CA SER A 531 42.72 2.82 35.39
C SER A 531 44.01 2.50 36.16
N TYR A 532 43.93 1.99 37.40
CA TYR A 532 45.12 1.61 38.17
C TYR A 532 45.78 0.34 37.63
N MET A 533 45.05 -0.44 36.81
CA MET A 533 45.59 -1.56 36.05
C MET A 533 46.14 -1.05 34.71
N GLU A 534 47.44 -0.84 34.69
CA GLU A 534 48.23 -0.41 33.52
C GLU A 534 48.59 -1.60 32.61
N THR A 535 48.70 -2.80 33.17
CA THR A 535 49.02 -4.04 32.45
C THR A 535 47.87 -5.05 32.47
N ALA A 536 47.97 -6.07 31.63
CA ALA A 536 47.01 -7.16 31.56
C ALA A 536 47.64 -8.51 31.95
N PRO A 537 47.75 -8.81 33.26
CA PRO A 537 48.33 -10.07 33.72
C PRO A 537 47.66 -11.31 33.12
N SER A 538 48.49 -12.26 32.68
CA SER A 538 48.08 -13.60 32.26
C SER A 538 48.54 -14.66 33.28
N LEU A 539 47.99 -15.88 33.17
CA LEU A 539 48.40 -17.00 34.03
C LEU A 539 49.91 -17.30 33.95
N SER A 540 50.52 -17.08 32.78
CA SER A 540 51.97 -17.28 32.58
C SER A 540 52.80 -16.23 33.32
N ASP A 541 52.31 -14.99 33.39
CA ASP A 541 52.98 -13.91 34.14
C ASP A 541 52.94 -14.20 35.65
N ILE A 542 51.79 -14.68 36.14
CA ILE A 542 51.60 -15.07 37.54
C ILE A 542 52.52 -16.26 37.90
N ASP A 543 52.54 -17.32 37.08
CA ASP A 543 53.43 -18.47 37.26
C ASP A 543 54.92 -18.08 37.20
N GLY A 544 55.27 -17.13 36.33
CA GLY A 544 56.61 -16.55 36.23
C GLY A 544 57.10 -15.93 37.55
N ILE A 545 56.25 -15.17 38.24
CA ILE A 545 56.56 -14.58 39.56
C ILE A 545 56.91 -15.66 40.59
N PHE A 546 56.13 -16.76 40.62
CA PHE A 546 56.39 -17.86 41.57
C PHE A 546 57.65 -18.66 41.23
N ARG A 547 58.06 -18.74 39.96
CA ARG A 547 59.28 -19.47 39.52
C ARG A 547 60.58 -18.69 39.69
N MET A 548 60.54 -17.36 39.72
CA MET A 548 61.73 -16.51 39.94
C MET A 548 62.24 -16.52 41.39
N SER A 549 61.54 -17.18 42.30
CA SER A 549 61.80 -17.19 43.75
C SER A 549 63.11 -17.86 44.21
N ASN A 550 63.91 -18.47 43.32
CA ASN A 550 65.19 -19.11 43.67
C ASN A 550 66.47 -18.28 43.42
N GLN A 551 66.38 -17.03 42.92
CA GLN A 551 67.54 -16.13 42.84
C GLN A 551 67.15 -14.71 43.27
N MET A 552 67.25 -14.44 44.57
CA MET A 552 67.22 -13.07 45.07
C MET A 552 68.56 -12.38 44.77
N THR A 553 68.61 -11.57 43.72
CA THR A 553 69.54 -10.43 43.65
C THR A 553 68.79 -9.15 43.96
N LEU A 554 69.23 -8.49 45.03
CA LEU A 554 68.83 -7.17 45.49
C LEU A 554 69.33 -6.12 44.47
N GLY A 555 68.66 -6.00 43.32
CA GLY A 555 69.03 -5.09 42.22
C GLY A 555 67.91 -4.11 41.93
N ASN A 556 68.15 -2.83 42.24
CA ASN A 556 67.45 -1.62 41.78
C ASN A 556 65.97 -1.74 41.40
N PHE A 557 65.09 -1.52 42.38
CA PHE A 557 63.67 -1.17 42.16
C PHE A 557 63.50 0.30 41.68
N GLU A 558 64.21 0.69 40.61
CA GLU A 558 63.99 1.98 39.93
C GLU A 558 63.34 1.85 38.54
N ASP A 559 62.89 0.65 38.17
CA ASP A 559 61.92 0.50 37.10
C ASP A 559 60.51 0.71 37.68
N LYS A 560 59.72 1.59 37.05
CA LYS A 560 58.32 1.83 37.44
C LYS A 560 57.59 0.49 37.60
N VAL A 561 57.31 0.11 38.84
CA VAL A 561 56.49 -1.06 39.15
C VAL A 561 55.13 -0.82 38.48
N ALA A 562 54.84 -1.59 37.43
CA ALA A 562 53.55 -1.52 36.75
C ALA A 562 52.41 -1.80 37.74
N ASN A 563 51.26 -1.13 37.58
CA ASN A 563 50.09 -1.26 38.46
C ASN A 563 50.34 -0.84 39.92
N LYS A 564 51.35 -0.01 40.21
CA LYS A 564 51.71 0.39 41.58
C LYS A 564 50.52 0.87 42.41
N LEU A 565 49.63 1.69 41.83
CA LEU A 565 48.45 2.21 42.53
C LEU A 565 47.46 1.11 42.94
N ALA A 566 47.29 0.07 42.10
CA ALA A 566 46.46 -1.08 42.43
C ALA A 566 47.11 -1.91 43.55
N LEU A 567 48.43 -2.13 43.48
CA LEU A 567 49.18 -2.86 44.50
C LEU A 567 49.14 -2.18 45.87
N ASP A 568 49.36 -0.86 45.92
CA ASP A 568 49.33 -0.07 47.15
C ASP A 568 47.95 -0.16 47.84
N ASP A 569 46.87 -0.11 47.05
CA ASP A 569 45.50 -0.26 47.56
C ASP A 569 45.20 -1.67 48.10
N VAL A 570 45.70 -2.72 47.45
CA VAL A 570 45.58 -4.12 47.91
C VAL A 570 46.34 -4.32 49.21
N LEU A 571 47.59 -3.86 49.29
CA LEU A 571 48.39 -3.93 50.51
C LEU A 571 47.74 -3.17 51.67
N GLY A 572 47.27 -1.94 51.42
CA GLY A 572 46.54 -1.17 52.43
C GLY A 572 45.25 -1.85 52.90
N ALA A 573 44.53 -2.55 52.01
CA ALA A 573 43.37 -3.35 52.38
C ALA A 573 43.73 -4.53 53.30
N ILE A 574 44.86 -5.20 53.05
CA ILE A 574 45.37 -6.31 53.86
C ILE A 574 45.84 -5.80 55.23
N GLU A 575 46.61 -4.70 55.26
CA GLU A 575 47.07 -4.07 56.49
C GLU A 575 45.90 -3.65 57.39
N LEU A 576 44.88 -3.00 56.80
CA LEU A 576 43.70 -2.56 57.54
C LEU A 576 42.87 -3.74 58.07
N ALA A 577 42.80 -4.85 57.34
CA ALA A 577 42.16 -6.07 57.82
C ALA A 577 42.96 -6.74 58.96
N SER A 578 44.30 -6.73 58.85
CA SER A 578 45.22 -7.22 59.88
C SER A 578 45.09 -6.43 61.19
N VAL A 579 45.05 -5.10 61.11
CA VAL A 579 44.81 -4.19 62.26
C VAL A 579 43.44 -4.46 62.90
N ARG A 580 42.44 -4.89 62.12
CA ARG A 580 41.10 -5.24 62.61
C ARG A 580 40.97 -6.70 63.08
N HIS A 581 42.07 -7.46 63.11
CA HIS A 581 42.09 -8.90 63.43
C HIS A 581 41.11 -9.75 62.57
N ALA A 582 40.81 -9.29 61.36
CA ALA A 582 39.98 -10.03 60.41
C ALA A 582 40.86 -10.98 59.56
N LYS A 583 40.35 -12.18 59.27
CA LYS A 583 41.02 -13.10 58.34
C LYS A 583 40.79 -12.65 56.90
N THR A 584 41.85 -12.21 56.22
CA THR A 584 41.80 -11.89 54.79
C THR A 584 41.92 -13.17 53.97
N SER A 585 40.87 -13.52 53.24
CA SER A 585 40.90 -14.61 52.26
C SER A 585 41.12 -14.06 50.85
N MET A 586 41.65 -14.88 49.94
CA MET A 586 41.77 -14.49 48.53
C MET A 586 40.41 -14.11 47.95
N LYS A 587 39.38 -14.89 48.24
CA LYS A 587 38.00 -14.60 47.84
C LYS A 587 37.53 -13.23 48.30
N SER A 588 37.78 -12.85 49.55
CA SER A 588 37.38 -11.52 50.06
C SER A 588 38.14 -10.35 49.39
N LEU A 589 39.36 -10.59 48.90
CA LEU A 589 40.08 -9.58 48.11
C LEU A 589 39.50 -9.50 46.70
N ILE A 590 39.30 -10.64 46.04
CA ILE A 590 38.65 -10.70 44.71
C ILE A 590 37.30 -10.01 44.77
N ASP A 591 36.41 -10.38 45.71
CA ASP A 591 35.09 -9.77 45.83
C ASP A 591 35.15 -8.24 46.04
N ARG A 592 36.15 -7.74 46.79
CA ARG A 592 36.33 -6.31 47.06
C ARG A 592 36.88 -5.54 45.85
N PHE A 593 37.87 -6.09 45.16
CA PHE A 593 38.55 -5.44 44.04
C PHE A 593 37.87 -5.70 42.70
N SER A 594 36.97 -6.68 42.60
CA SER A 594 36.05 -6.83 41.47
C SER A 594 34.84 -5.89 41.57
N ALA A 595 34.53 -5.36 42.76
CA ALA A 595 33.47 -4.37 42.95
C ALA A 595 33.94 -2.94 42.60
N ALA A 596 32.99 -2.02 42.44
CA ALA A 596 33.29 -0.59 42.34
C ALA A 596 33.99 -0.09 43.63
N PRO A 597 35.04 0.75 43.53
CA PRO A 597 35.44 1.54 42.36
C PRO A 597 36.49 0.92 41.43
N TYR A 598 36.84 -0.37 41.59
CA TYR A 598 37.95 -1.01 40.87
C TYR A 598 37.49 -1.76 39.61
N GLY A 599 36.59 -2.74 39.75
CA GLY A 599 36.10 -3.53 38.60
C GLY A 599 37.11 -4.52 38.02
N PHE A 600 38.10 -4.94 38.81
CA PHE A 600 39.18 -5.84 38.38
C PHE A 600 38.67 -7.26 38.14
N ILE A 601 39.30 -7.99 37.21
CA ILE A 601 39.02 -9.42 37.02
C ILE A 601 39.85 -10.26 37.98
N GLU A 602 39.47 -11.52 38.20
CA GLU A 602 40.17 -12.41 39.15
C GLU A 602 41.68 -12.52 38.90
N LEU A 603 42.13 -12.47 37.65
CA LEU A 603 43.56 -12.54 37.31
C LEU A 603 44.34 -11.25 37.65
N ASP A 604 43.66 -10.13 37.90
CA ASP A 604 44.28 -8.87 38.30
C ASP A 604 44.59 -8.80 39.80
N VAL A 605 43.82 -9.55 40.60
CA VAL A 605 43.85 -9.57 42.07
C VAL A 605 44.71 -10.72 42.53
#